data_AF-A0AAN6RRB2-F1
#
_entry.id   AF-A0AAN6RRB2-F1
#
_cell.length_a   1.000
_cell.length_b   1.000
_cell.length_c   1.000
_cell.angle_alpha   90.00
_cell.angle_beta   90.00
_cell.angle_gamma   90.00
#
_symmetry.space_group_name_H-M   'P 1'
#
loop_
_entity.id
_entity.type
_entity.pdbx_description
1 polymer ?
#
loop_
_entity_poly.entity_id
_entity_poly.type
_entity_poly.pdbx_seq_one_letter_code
_entity_poly.pdbx_strand_id
1 'polypeptide(L)'
;MRFSALVLAAIAGRAAAHGNHGGGSQKPVVADGATWMEKHMAEEHHTTGFDAASFFSLHDFDGDGVWSGDEILRTYGLMDESNKHVTDARKGEIVRDVVALIDTADPRDGRITRDKFVRFVEVERKTLPDMGTGPGHHGDDEYEYEIHHWEKYHDENTKLEDLTHPEDIEHFKKHEEMEAEQERQEQLNKQSIIEANIPSKFRRG
;
A
#
# COMPACT_ATOMS: atom_id res chain seq x y z
N MET A 1 -62.37 9.33 25.09
CA MET A 1 -61.17 10.19 24.96
C MET A 1 -60.02 9.55 25.72
N ARG A 2 -58.95 9.16 25.02
CA ARG A 2 -57.55 9.17 25.48
C ARG A 2 -56.67 8.74 24.30
N PHE A 3 -56.25 9.74 23.54
CA PHE A 3 -55.15 9.65 22.59
C PHE A 3 -53.83 9.55 23.36
N SER A 4 -52.92 8.69 22.93
CA SER A 4 -51.46 8.77 23.14
C SER A 4 -50.83 7.68 22.26
N ALA A 5 -50.66 7.95 20.96
CA ALA A 5 -49.44 8.53 20.37
C ALA A 5 -48.25 7.55 20.42
N LEU A 6 -48.18 6.69 19.40
CA LEU A 6 -46.98 5.97 18.96
C LEU A 6 -45.94 6.99 18.50
N VAL A 7 -44.73 6.95 19.06
CA VAL A 7 -43.55 7.62 18.50
C VAL A 7 -42.56 6.54 18.09
N LEU A 8 -42.58 6.21 16.79
CA LEU A 8 -41.52 5.47 16.11
C LEU A 8 -40.43 6.48 15.74
N ALA A 9 -39.32 6.48 16.49
CA ALA A 9 -38.14 7.23 16.12
C ALA A 9 -37.37 6.46 15.05
N ALA A 10 -37.49 6.87 13.78
CA ALA A 10 -36.64 6.39 12.70
C ALA A 10 -35.30 7.16 12.75
N ILE A 11 -34.23 6.47 13.14
CA ILE A 11 -32.86 6.99 13.00
C ILE A 11 -32.41 6.68 11.57
N ALA A 12 -32.60 7.64 10.66
CA ALA A 12 -31.97 7.60 9.36
C ALA A 12 -30.51 8.07 9.51
N GLY A 13 -29.58 7.12 9.54
CA GLY A 13 -28.15 7.41 9.45
C GLY A 13 -27.82 8.02 8.11
N ARG A 14 -27.32 9.25 8.11
CA ARG A 14 -26.56 9.79 6.97
C ARG A 14 -25.08 9.55 7.25
N ALA A 15 -24.59 8.39 6.83
CA ALA A 15 -23.17 8.25 6.54
C ALA A 15 -22.91 9.01 5.24
N ALA A 16 -22.63 10.31 5.35
CA ALA A 16 -22.01 11.06 4.27
C ALA A 16 -20.50 10.82 4.38
N ALA A 17 -20.02 9.75 3.75
CA ALA A 17 -18.61 9.64 3.41
C ALA A 17 -18.35 10.64 2.27
N HIS A 18 -17.84 11.82 2.60
CA HIS A 18 -17.34 12.76 1.61
C HIS A 18 -15.90 12.39 1.27
N GLY A 19 -15.70 11.76 0.11
CA GLY A 19 -14.42 11.80 -0.60
C GLY A 19 -14.31 13.14 -1.31
N ASN A 20 -13.69 14.12 -0.66
CA ASN A 20 -13.26 15.36 -1.31
C ASN A 20 -11.87 15.12 -1.91
N HIS A 21 -11.81 14.60 -3.13
CA HIS A 21 -10.59 14.59 -3.93
C HIS A 21 -10.53 15.94 -4.66
N GLY A 22 -9.89 16.92 -4.03
CA GLY A 22 -9.90 18.30 -4.53
C GLY A 22 -9.26 19.26 -3.53
N GLY A 23 -7.99 19.03 -3.24
CA GLY A 23 -7.17 19.83 -2.35
C GLY A 23 -5.93 19.03 -2.03
N GLY A 24 -4.85 19.27 -2.77
CA GLY A 24 -3.59 18.53 -2.66
C GLY A 24 -3.23 18.32 -1.19
N SER A 25 -3.16 17.06 -0.78
CA SER A 25 -2.92 16.73 0.61
C SER A 25 -1.45 16.97 0.89
N GLN A 26 -1.09 18.21 1.25
CA GLN A 26 0.30 18.54 1.56
C GLN A 26 0.80 17.55 2.62
N LYS A 27 1.85 16.80 2.27
CA LYS A 27 2.48 15.81 3.15
C LYS A 27 2.69 16.42 4.54
N PRO A 28 2.23 15.76 5.61
CA PRO A 28 2.40 16.29 6.95
C PRO A 28 3.88 16.55 7.28
N VAL A 29 4.16 17.67 7.95
CA VAL A 29 5.52 17.97 8.42
C VAL A 29 5.88 17.03 9.58
N VAL A 30 6.93 16.24 9.40
CA VAL A 30 7.44 15.30 10.41
C VAL A 30 8.68 15.89 11.10
N ALA A 31 8.82 15.68 12.41
CA ALA A 31 9.98 16.15 13.16
C ALA A 31 11.26 15.36 12.80
N ASP A 32 12.43 16.01 12.82
CA ASP A 32 13.72 15.38 12.48
C ASP A 32 14.02 14.09 13.30
N GLY A 33 13.59 14.08 14.56
CA GLY A 33 13.76 12.96 15.50
C GLY A 33 12.63 11.92 15.48
N ALA A 34 11.69 12.00 14.54
CA ALA A 34 10.59 11.05 14.44
C ALA A 34 11.08 9.63 14.10
N THR A 35 10.36 8.65 14.62
CA THR A 35 10.54 7.23 14.35
C THR A 35 10.29 6.91 12.89
N TRP A 36 10.80 5.76 12.44
CA TRP A 36 10.52 5.27 11.08
C TRP A 36 9.01 5.11 10.85
N MET A 37 8.26 4.58 11.83
CA MET A 37 6.81 4.45 11.73
C MET A 37 6.10 5.80 11.53
N GLU A 38 6.50 6.85 12.25
CA GLU A 38 5.90 8.18 12.10
C GLU A 38 6.21 8.80 10.73
N LYS A 39 7.43 8.62 10.23
CA LYS A 39 7.82 9.06 8.89
C LYS A 39 7.03 8.30 7.83
N HIS A 40 6.98 6.97 7.93
CA HIS A 40 6.21 6.10 7.05
C HIS A 40 4.73 6.51 6.97
N MET A 41 4.06 6.67 8.12
CA MET A 41 2.65 7.05 8.15
C MET A 41 2.38 8.43 7.55
N ALA A 42 3.32 9.37 7.71
CA ALA A 42 3.20 10.70 7.14
C ALA A 42 3.50 10.71 5.63
N GLU A 43 4.48 9.94 5.17
CA GLU A 43 4.93 9.95 3.77
C GLU A 43 4.05 9.11 2.85
N GLU A 44 3.57 7.96 3.33
CA GLU A 44 2.82 6.95 2.55
C GLU A 44 1.31 7.00 2.80
N HIS A 45 0.87 7.44 3.99
CA HIS A 45 -0.56 7.44 4.38
C HIS A 45 -1.09 8.84 4.70
N HIS A 46 -0.26 9.88 4.54
CA HIS A 46 -0.56 11.28 4.81
C HIS A 46 -1.24 11.53 6.17
N THR A 47 -0.84 10.75 7.19
CA THR A 47 -1.38 10.87 8.55
C THR A 47 -0.28 10.99 9.60
N THR A 48 -0.52 11.86 10.58
CA THR A 48 0.33 12.00 11.78
C THR A 48 -0.36 11.47 13.05
N GLY A 49 -1.66 11.17 12.96
CA GLY A 49 -2.45 10.64 14.07
C GLY A 49 -2.80 9.19 13.83
N PHE A 50 -2.08 8.28 14.49
CA PHE A 50 -2.35 6.84 14.46
C PHE A 50 -2.07 6.22 15.82
N ASP A 51 -2.65 5.05 16.06
CA ASP A 51 -2.34 4.17 17.18
C ASP A 51 -1.73 2.86 16.65
N ALA A 52 -1.22 2.01 17.55
CA ALA A 52 -0.56 0.78 17.11
C ALA A 52 -1.53 -0.18 16.39
N ALA A 53 -2.80 -0.13 16.79
CA ALA A 53 -3.86 -0.92 16.18
C ALA A 53 -4.16 -0.54 14.73
N SER A 54 -4.27 0.75 14.46
CA SER A 54 -4.52 1.27 13.10
C SER A 54 -3.29 1.09 12.21
N PHE A 55 -2.07 1.28 12.73
CA PHE A 55 -0.85 0.92 11.99
C PHE A 55 -0.87 -0.57 11.62
N PHE A 56 -1.19 -1.45 12.56
CA PHE A 56 -1.28 -2.89 12.27
C PHE A 56 -2.29 -3.17 11.16
N SER A 57 -3.52 -2.68 11.30
CA SER A 57 -4.61 -2.96 10.36
C SER A 57 -4.40 -2.36 8.98
N LEU A 58 -3.67 -1.24 8.84
CA LEU A 58 -3.35 -0.67 7.53
C LEU A 58 -2.34 -1.51 6.73
N HIS A 59 -1.55 -2.34 7.41
CA HIS A 59 -0.51 -3.15 6.79
C HIS A 59 -0.75 -4.67 6.94
N ASP A 60 -1.94 -5.04 7.43
CA ASP A 60 -2.52 -6.37 7.33
C ASP A 60 -3.25 -6.41 5.97
N PHE A 61 -2.47 -6.65 4.91
CA PHE A 61 -2.88 -6.39 3.53
C PHE A 61 -3.91 -7.42 3.03
N ASP A 62 -3.90 -8.63 3.58
CA ASP A 62 -4.91 -9.65 3.28
C ASP A 62 -6.03 -9.73 4.33
N GLY A 63 -5.86 -9.05 5.47
CA GLY A 63 -6.87 -8.90 6.51
C GLY A 63 -7.07 -10.17 7.35
N ASP A 64 -6.09 -11.06 7.41
CA ASP A 64 -6.17 -12.30 8.19
C ASP A 64 -5.86 -12.11 9.68
N GLY A 65 -5.42 -10.91 10.08
CA GLY A 65 -5.11 -10.53 11.46
C GLY A 65 -3.68 -10.88 11.90
N VAL A 66 -2.82 -11.29 10.98
CA VAL A 66 -1.43 -11.68 11.24
C VAL A 66 -0.51 -11.13 10.14
N TRP A 67 0.51 -10.36 10.52
CA TRP A 67 1.55 -10.04 9.52
C TRP A 67 2.42 -11.27 9.22
N SER A 68 2.39 -11.64 7.95
CA SER A 68 3.30 -12.56 7.30
C SER A 68 4.65 -11.90 6.98
N GLY A 69 5.64 -12.73 6.58
CA GLY A 69 6.92 -12.21 6.11
C GLY A 69 6.78 -11.30 4.88
N ASP A 70 5.85 -11.63 3.99
CA ASP A 70 5.60 -10.85 2.78
C ASP A 70 4.98 -9.48 3.11
N GLU A 71 4.11 -9.40 4.10
CA GLU A 71 3.55 -8.13 4.55
C GLU A 71 4.59 -7.27 5.25
N ILE A 72 5.49 -7.86 6.05
CA ILE A 72 6.65 -7.15 6.60
C ILE A 72 7.51 -6.57 5.47
N LEU A 73 7.83 -7.37 4.45
CA LEU A 73 8.61 -6.89 3.29
C LEU A 73 7.89 -5.77 2.56
N ARG A 74 6.58 -5.92 2.36
CA ARG A 74 5.73 -4.92 1.72
C ARG A 74 5.71 -3.62 2.52
N THR A 75 5.47 -3.65 3.83
CA THR A 75 5.50 -2.46 4.71
C THR A 75 6.84 -1.71 4.66
N TYR A 76 7.96 -2.42 4.49
CA TYR A 76 9.28 -1.82 4.34
C TYR A 76 9.63 -1.41 2.89
N GLY A 77 8.67 -1.51 1.97
CA GLY A 77 8.79 -1.19 0.55
C GLY A 77 9.76 -2.07 -0.23
N LEU A 78 10.03 -3.29 0.26
CA LEU A 78 11.00 -4.22 -0.36
C LEU A 78 10.43 -5.00 -1.55
N MET A 79 9.16 -4.79 -1.85
CA MET A 79 8.49 -5.30 -3.06
C MET A 79 8.42 -4.25 -4.17
N ASP A 80 8.71 -2.99 -3.86
CA ASP A 80 8.73 -1.90 -4.84
C ASP A 80 9.99 -1.96 -5.73
N GLU A 81 9.87 -1.45 -6.97
CA GLU A 81 10.94 -1.41 -7.96
C GLU A 81 12.15 -0.58 -7.52
N SER A 82 11.96 0.46 -6.69
CA SER A 82 13.07 1.25 -6.12
C SER A 82 14.02 0.40 -5.28
N ASN A 83 13.50 -0.66 -4.65
CA ASN A 83 14.23 -1.59 -3.79
C ASN A 83 14.66 -2.89 -4.49
N LYS A 84 14.58 -2.98 -5.83
CA LYS A 84 15.04 -4.17 -6.59
C LYS A 84 16.51 -4.53 -6.37
N HIS A 85 17.31 -3.57 -5.93
CA HIS A 85 18.73 -3.75 -5.62
C HIS A 85 18.97 -4.49 -4.29
N VAL A 86 17.95 -4.60 -3.42
CA VAL A 86 18.04 -5.30 -2.14
C VAL A 86 17.95 -6.81 -2.37
N THR A 87 19.01 -7.53 -1.97
CA THR A 87 19.09 -8.99 -2.15
C THR A 87 18.08 -9.76 -1.30
N ASP A 88 17.65 -10.94 -1.77
CA ASP A 88 16.75 -11.84 -1.02
C ASP A 88 17.31 -12.24 0.36
N ALA A 89 18.63 -12.38 0.47
CA ALA A 89 19.28 -12.67 1.74
C ALA A 89 19.04 -11.55 2.76
N ARG A 90 19.12 -10.28 2.33
CA ARG A 90 18.84 -9.10 3.15
C ARG A 90 17.35 -8.98 3.47
N LYS A 91 16.46 -9.25 2.50
CA LYS A 91 15.00 -9.30 2.73
C LYS A 91 14.65 -10.30 3.83
N GLY A 92 15.21 -11.52 3.73
CA GLY A 92 15.01 -12.55 4.75
C GLY A 92 15.60 -12.20 6.13
N GLU A 93 16.69 -11.44 6.18
CA GLU A 93 17.26 -10.91 7.43
C GLU A 93 16.29 -9.92 8.09
N ILE A 94 15.78 -8.94 7.34
CA ILE A 94 14.82 -7.95 7.83
C ILE A 94 13.58 -8.62 8.41
N VAL A 95 13.01 -9.61 7.72
CA VAL A 95 11.84 -10.37 8.23
C VAL A 95 12.17 -11.05 9.56
N ARG A 96 13.31 -11.74 9.65
CA ARG A 96 13.71 -12.42 10.89
C ARG A 96 13.92 -11.43 12.05
N ASP A 97 14.54 -10.29 11.78
CA ASP A 97 14.82 -9.27 12.78
C ASP A 97 13.53 -8.64 13.32
N VAL A 98 12.58 -8.30 12.44
CA VAL A 98 11.27 -7.74 12.81
C VAL A 98 10.45 -8.76 13.61
N VAL A 99 10.37 -10.01 13.16
CA VAL A 99 9.68 -11.07 13.90
C VAL A 99 10.33 -11.29 15.26
N ALA A 100 11.65 -11.38 15.34
CA ALA A 100 12.36 -11.57 16.61
C ALA A 100 12.17 -10.40 17.59
N LEU A 101 11.99 -9.18 17.07
CA LEU A 101 11.77 -7.98 17.84
C LEU A 101 10.37 -7.93 18.48
N ILE A 102 9.34 -8.41 17.78
CA ILE A 102 7.94 -8.31 18.21
C ILE A 102 7.44 -9.61 18.86
N ASP A 103 7.77 -10.77 18.30
CA ASP A 103 7.35 -12.10 18.78
C ASP A 103 8.18 -12.56 19.99
N THR A 104 8.03 -11.80 21.08
CA THR A 104 8.73 -12.00 22.35
C THR A 104 7.85 -12.62 23.44
N ALA A 105 6.53 -12.63 23.24
CA ALA A 105 5.55 -13.21 24.16
C ALA A 105 5.31 -14.71 23.90
N ASP A 106 4.88 -15.46 24.91
CA ASP A 106 4.59 -16.90 24.83
C ASP A 106 3.14 -17.14 24.32
N PRO A 107 2.90 -17.92 23.25
CA PRO A 107 3.88 -18.67 22.44
C PRO A 107 4.56 -17.82 21.35
N ARG A 108 5.85 -18.12 21.17
CA ARG A 108 6.67 -17.64 20.05
C ARG A 108 6.48 -18.55 18.85
N ASP A 109 5.51 -18.21 18.01
CA ASP A 109 5.07 -19.00 16.86
C ASP A 109 5.52 -18.40 15.52
N GLY A 110 6.33 -17.34 15.54
CA GLY A 110 6.83 -16.64 14.36
C GLY A 110 5.76 -15.79 13.66
N ARG A 111 4.61 -15.58 14.31
CA ARG A 111 3.49 -14.78 13.78
C ARG A 111 3.35 -13.48 14.55
N ILE A 112 3.17 -12.37 13.84
CA ILE A 112 2.90 -11.07 14.45
C ILE A 112 1.40 -10.81 14.39
N THR A 113 0.71 -11.07 15.49
CA THR A 113 -0.71 -10.71 15.62
C THR A 113 -0.86 -9.25 16.05
N ARG A 114 -2.05 -8.67 15.83
CA ARG A 114 -2.40 -7.33 16.32
C ARG A 114 -2.05 -7.12 17.79
N ASP A 115 -2.37 -8.07 18.66
CA ASP A 115 -2.10 -7.95 20.10
C ASP A 115 -0.60 -7.93 20.42
N LYS A 116 0.20 -8.73 19.72
CA LYS A 116 1.67 -8.72 19.86
C LYS A 116 2.24 -7.37 19.42
N PHE A 117 1.77 -6.85 18.29
CA PHE A 117 2.20 -5.54 17.77
C PHE A 117 1.79 -4.38 18.68
N VAL A 118 0.53 -4.34 19.12
CA VAL A 118 0.02 -3.33 20.07
C VAL A 118 0.82 -3.36 21.37
N ARG A 119 1.09 -4.55 21.92
CA ARG A 119 1.92 -4.67 23.12
C ARG A 119 3.34 -4.14 22.88
N PHE A 120 3.96 -4.48 21.76
CA PHE A 120 5.30 -4.00 21.39
C PHE A 120 5.37 -2.46 21.35
N VAL A 121 4.39 -1.80 20.74
CA VAL A 121 4.40 -0.34 20.62
C VAL A 121 3.92 0.34 21.91
N GLU A 122 2.77 -0.05 22.46
CA GLU A 122 2.10 0.73 23.51
C GLU A 122 2.53 0.33 24.93
N VAL A 123 2.88 -0.93 25.14
CA VAL A 123 3.30 -1.43 26.46
C VAL A 123 4.82 -1.39 26.59
N GLU A 124 5.55 -1.92 25.60
CA GLU A 124 7.02 -1.90 25.63
C GLU A 124 7.63 -0.58 25.17
N ARG A 125 6.81 0.34 24.62
CA ARG A 125 7.25 1.67 24.16
C ARG A 125 8.36 1.59 23.11
N LYS A 126 8.26 0.59 22.22
CA LYS A 126 9.19 0.40 21.10
C LYS A 126 8.55 0.85 19.78
N THR A 127 9.36 0.91 18.74
CA THR A 127 8.96 1.26 17.38
C THR A 127 9.65 0.33 16.38
N LEU A 128 9.09 0.18 15.19
CA LEU A 128 9.77 -0.51 14.10
C LEU A 128 11.07 0.22 13.74
N PRO A 129 12.20 -0.49 13.59
CA PRO A 129 13.47 0.13 13.26
C PRO A 129 13.49 0.60 11.80
N ASP A 130 14.25 1.66 11.54
CA ASP A 130 14.64 2.03 10.18
C ASP A 130 15.65 1.00 9.66
N MET A 131 15.30 0.30 8.57
CA MET A 131 16.15 -0.73 7.96
C MET A 131 17.05 -0.19 6.85
N GLY A 132 17.00 1.12 6.58
CA GLY A 132 17.72 1.78 5.49
C GLY A 132 17.12 1.48 4.11
N THR A 133 15.83 1.17 4.04
CA THR A 133 15.12 0.78 2.81
C THR A 133 14.26 1.90 2.22
N GLY A 134 14.31 3.08 2.82
CA GLY A 134 13.50 4.23 2.43
C GLY A 134 12.20 4.34 3.25
N PRO A 135 11.22 5.11 2.74
CA PRO A 135 10.01 5.43 3.48
C PRO A 135 9.05 4.25 3.58
N GLY A 136 9.13 3.28 2.66
CA GLY A 136 8.36 2.04 2.71
C GLY A 136 7.26 1.91 1.65
N HIS A 137 7.45 2.48 0.46
CA HIS A 137 6.55 2.40 -0.71
C HIS A 137 5.86 1.04 -0.87
N HIS A 138 4.55 1.00 -0.74
CA HIS A 138 3.76 -0.24 -0.76
C HIS A 138 2.39 -0.13 -1.44
N GLY A 139 2.09 1.03 -1.99
CA GLY A 139 1.03 1.25 -2.96
C GLY A 139 1.34 0.60 -4.31
N ASP A 140 0.40 0.72 -5.24
CA ASP A 140 0.65 0.38 -6.63
C ASP A 140 1.33 1.55 -7.36
N ASP A 141 1.78 1.32 -8.59
CA ASP A 141 2.48 2.32 -9.39
C ASP A 141 1.70 3.63 -9.57
N GLU A 142 0.37 3.55 -9.61
CA GLU A 142 -0.51 4.71 -9.75
C GLU A 142 -0.56 5.53 -8.46
N TYR A 143 -0.78 4.85 -7.34
CA TYR A 143 -0.81 5.48 -6.03
C TYR A 143 0.52 6.14 -5.69
N GLU A 144 1.63 5.44 -5.88
CA GLU A 144 2.98 5.94 -5.59
C GLU A 144 3.32 7.17 -6.45
N TYR A 145 2.94 7.15 -7.73
CA TYR A 145 3.06 8.32 -8.61
C TYR A 145 2.24 9.50 -8.09
N GLU A 146 0.97 9.26 -7.73
CA GLU A 146 0.08 10.30 -7.21
C GLU A 146 0.67 10.96 -5.95
N ILE A 147 1.02 10.15 -4.94
CA ILE A 147 1.38 10.68 -3.62
C ILE A 147 2.83 11.16 -3.53
N HIS A 148 3.78 10.65 -4.32
CA HIS A 148 5.19 11.09 -4.25
C HIS A 148 5.60 12.07 -5.34
N HIS A 149 4.98 11.99 -6.51
CA HIS A 149 5.34 12.83 -7.64
C HIS A 149 4.29 13.87 -7.95
N TRP A 150 3.05 13.45 -8.23
CA TRP A 150 1.97 14.36 -8.61
C TRP A 150 1.74 15.43 -7.55
N GLU A 151 1.44 15.08 -6.30
CA GLU A 151 1.19 16.09 -5.26
C GLU A 151 2.37 17.02 -4.96
N LYS A 152 3.58 16.63 -5.34
CA LYS A 152 4.80 17.42 -5.12
C LYS A 152 5.07 18.43 -6.23
N TYR A 153 4.80 18.06 -7.48
CA TYR A 153 5.19 18.83 -8.66
C TYR A 153 3.99 19.37 -9.46
N HIS A 154 2.81 18.82 -9.22
CA HIS A 154 1.59 19.07 -9.97
C HIS A 154 0.40 19.35 -9.04
N ASP A 155 -0.61 19.99 -9.59
CA ASP A 155 -1.87 20.26 -8.90
C ASP A 155 -3.05 20.31 -9.90
N GLU A 156 -4.23 20.69 -9.43
CA GLU A 156 -5.46 20.77 -10.25
C GLU A 156 -5.36 21.75 -11.44
N ASN A 157 -4.38 22.65 -11.45
CA ASN A 157 -4.11 23.59 -12.52
C ASN A 157 -3.02 23.13 -13.48
N THR A 158 -2.34 22.01 -13.18
CA THR A 158 -1.36 21.38 -14.07
C THR A 158 -2.01 21.03 -15.40
N LYS A 159 -1.35 21.41 -16.49
CA LYS A 159 -1.78 21.09 -17.85
C LYS A 159 -0.92 19.98 -18.43
N LEU A 160 -1.37 19.40 -19.54
CA LEU A 160 -0.66 18.34 -20.23
C LEU A 160 0.76 18.77 -20.63
N GLU A 161 0.94 20.03 -21.03
CA GLU A 161 2.25 20.59 -21.36
C GLU A 161 3.22 20.72 -20.18
N ASP A 162 2.73 20.65 -18.93
CA ASP A 162 3.55 20.74 -17.72
C ASP A 162 4.08 19.36 -17.26
N LEU A 163 3.49 18.26 -17.76
CA LEU A 163 3.84 16.87 -17.45
C LEU A 163 5.11 16.43 -18.18
N THR A 164 6.24 17.00 -17.76
CA THR A 164 7.52 16.90 -18.45
C THR A 164 8.67 16.41 -17.57
N HIS A 165 8.40 16.12 -16.29
CA HIS A 165 9.41 15.51 -15.43
C HIS A 165 9.76 14.11 -15.95
N PRO A 166 11.02 13.65 -15.77
CA PRO A 166 11.40 12.29 -16.16
C PRO A 166 10.45 11.22 -15.62
N GLU A 167 9.97 11.40 -14.39
CA GLU A 167 9.02 10.52 -13.70
C GLU A 167 7.62 10.55 -14.36
N ASP A 168 7.13 11.71 -14.82
CA ASP A 168 5.89 11.84 -15.60
C ASP A 168 5.99 10.98 -16.87
N ILE A 169 7.09 11.15 -17.62
CA ILE A 169 7.33 10.49 -18.90
C ILE A 169 7.45 8.97 -18.71
N GLU A 170 8.18 8.53 -17.67
CA GLU A 170 8.34 7.11 -17.38
C GLU A 170 7.01 6.46 -16.97
N HIS A 171 6.24 7.12 -16.12
CA HIS A 171 4.93 6.66 -15.68
C HIS A 171 3.96 6.49 -16.87
N PHE A 172 3.84 7.49 -17.75
CA PHE A 172 2.98 7.39 -18.93
C PHE A 172 3.49 6.37 -19.95
N LYS A 173 4.80 6.27 -20.16
CA LYS A 173 5.38 5.24 -21.03
C LYS A 173 5.02 3.83 -20.54
N LYS A 174 5.03 3.60 -19.22
CA LYS A 174 4.62 2.33 -18.63
C LYS A 174 3.14 2.04 -18.89
N HIS A 175 2.26 3.04 -18.75
CA HIS A 175 0.84 2.90 -19.10
C HIS A 175 0.64 2.56 -20.58
N GLU A 176 1.31 3.26 -21.50
CA GLU A 176 1.25 2.96 -22.95
C GLU A 176 1.68 1.51 -23.26
N GLU A 177 2.74 1.03 -22.60
CA GLU A 177 3.22 -0.36 -22.76
C GLU A 177 2.20 -1.38 -22.23
N MET A 178 1.56 -1.09 -21.08
CA MET A 178 0.52 -1.94 -20.49
C MET A 178 -0.73 -1.99 -21.35
N GLU A 179 -1.21 -0.84 -21.84
CA GLU A 179 -2.36 -0.76 -22.76
C GLU A 179 -2.09 -1.55 -24.04
N ALA A 180 -0.91 -1.38 -24.63
CA ALA A 180 -0.53 -2.13 -25.83
C ALA A 180 -0.46 -3.64 -25.60
N GLU A 181 -0.03 -4.10 -24.42
CA GLU A 181 -0.05 -5.53 -24.06
C GLU A 181 -1.48 -6.04 -23.83
N GLN A 182 -2.33 -5.25 -23.19
CA GLN A 182 -3.75 -5.58 -23.02
C GLN A 182 -4.45 -5.72 -24.37
N GLU A 183 -4.24 -4.78 -25.30
CA GLU A 183 -4.80 -4.85 -26.65
C GLU A 183 -4.32 -6.11 -27.40
N ARG A 184 -3.04 -6.47 -27.29
CA ARG A 184 -2.50 -7.72 -27.86
C ARG A 184 -3.21 -8.94 -27.27
N GLN A 185 -3.36 -8.99 -25.95
CA GLN A 185 -4.03 -10.09 -25.27
C GLN A 185 -5.51 -10.18 -25.65
N GLU A 186 -6.22 -9.06 -25.77
CA GLU A 186 -7.61 -9.03 -26.23
C GLU A 186 -7.77 -9.53 -27.66
N GLN A 187 -6.85 -9.17 -28.55
CA GLN A 187 -6.83 -9.68 -29.92
C GLN A 187 -6.65 -11.21 -29.95
N LEU A 188 -5.78 -11.76 -29.09
CA LEU A 188 -5.61 -13.19 -28.93
C LEU A 188 -6.88 -13.86 -28.37
N ASN A 189 -7.53 -13.26 -27.37
CA ASN A 189 -8.74 -13.80 -26.76
C ASN A 189 -9.95 -13.82 -27.73
N LYS A 190 -9.98 -12.93 -28.73
CA LYS A 190 -10.97 -12.94 -29.81
C LYS A 190 -10.77 -14.09 -30.81
N GLN A 191 -9.59 -14.70 -30.84
CA GLN A 191 -9.31 -15.84 -31.72
C GLN A 191 -9.82 -17.14 -31.07
N SER A 192 -10.57 -17.93 -31.84
CA SER A 192 -11.05 -19.24 -31.38
C SER A 192 -9.92 -20.27 -31.21
N ILE A 193 -8.84 -20.12 -31.98
CA ILE A 193 -7.65 -20.95 -31.92
C ILE A 193 -6.43 -20.06 -32.15
N ILE A 194 -5.49 -20.07 -31.20
CA ILE A 194 -4.18 -19.43 -31.34
C ILE A 194 -3.22 -20.46 -31.95
N GLU A 195 -2.97 -20.37 -33.26
CA GLU A 195 -2.19 -21.39 -34.00
C GLU A 195 -0.77 -21.57 -33.44
N ALA A 196 -0.17 -20.50 -32.92
CA ALA A 196 1.14 -20.54 -32.27
C ALA A 196 1.18 -21.46 -31.03
N ASN A 197 0.05 -21.63 -30.34
CA ASN A 197 -0.08 -22.50 -29.17
C ASN A 197 -0.42 -23.95 -29.54
N ILE A 198 -0.69 -24.26 -30.82
CA ILE A 198 -0.90 -25.64 -31.27
C ILE A 198 0.43 -26.39 -31.18
N PRO A 199 0.54 -27.48 -30.39
CA PRO A 199 1.75 -28.29 -30.35
C PRO A 199 2.14 -28.81 -31.73
N SER A 200 3.44 -28.92 -32.01
CA SER A 200 3.98 -29.31 -33.32
C SER A 200 3.36 -30.61 -33.88
N LYS A 201 3.09 -31.60 -33.01
CA LYS A 201 2.44 -32.87 -33.37
C LYS A 201 1.02 -32.74 -33.95
N PHE A 202 0.37 -31.58 -33.81
CA PHE A 202 -0.98 -31.31 -34.32
C PHE A 202 -1.01 -30.28 -35.46
N ARG A 203 0.13 -29.66 -35.81
CA ARG A 203 0.23 -28.78 -36.97
C ARG A 203 0.31 -29.66 -38.22
N ARG A 204 -0.66 -29.53 -39.14
CA ARG A 204 -0.57 -30.19 -40.45
C ARG A 204 0.39 -29.38 -41.31
N GLY A 205 1.50 -30.01 -41.73
CA GLY A 205 2.34 -29.52 -42.83
C GLY A 205 1.65 -29.70 -44.17
#